data_AF-A0A7S3NDQ3-F1
#
_entry.id   AF-A0A7S3NDQ3-F1
#
_cell.length_a   1.000
_cell.length_b   1.000
_cell.length_c   1.000
_cell.angle_alpha   90.00
_cell.angle_beta   90.00
_cell.angle_gamma   90.00
#
_symmetry.space_group_name_H-M   'P 1'
#
loop_
_entity.id
_entity.type
_entity.pdbx_description
1 polymer ?
#
loop_
_entity_poly.entity_id
_entity_poly.type
_entity_poly.pdbx_seq_one_letter_code
_entity_poly.pdbx_strand_id
1 'polypeptide(L)'
;AARAINWMSSLPKAYGLVCFMATWISTQTLISGEYEKRERLRVFGSGGGEIAARGMPDDGNGVYARDLTYVDWFVVNTCKRIRENNLEHAVFLLPAGIATGLWFPYTTSAVFFGYTVGRSMYTYGYLREEADMHPMRMAGSFTLNLASVSMMLLLPCAAMRMYGYRIVKLLR
;
A
#
# COMPACT_ATOMS: atom_id res chain seq x y z
N ALA A 1 18.79 1.83 -31.10
CA ALA A 1 18.58 2.90 -30.11
C ALA A 1 17.51 3.92 -30.54
N ALA A 2 17.62 4.58 -31.71
CA ALA A 2 16.69 5.66 -32.12
C ALA A 2 15.20 5.28 -32.23
N ARG A 3 14.86 4.05 -32.64
CA ARG A 3 13.45 3.59 -32.70
C ARG A 3 12.80 3.36 -31.32
N ALA A 4 13.59 3.06 -30.29
CA ALA A 4 13.07 2.84 -28.94
C ALA A 4 12.70 4.18 -28.25
N ILE A 5 13.46 5.24 -28.53
CA ILE A 5 13.23 6.59 -27.95
C ILE A 5 11.92 7.19 -28.46
N ASN A 6 11.60 7.02 -29.76
CA ASN A 6 10.33 7.48 -30.33
C ASN A 6 9.10 6.73 -29.80
N TRP A 7 9.28 5.52 -29.26
CA TRP A 7 8.17 4.75 -28.72
C TRP A 7 7.77 5.24 -27.32
N MET A 8 8.73 5.69 -26.51
CA MET A 8 8.44 6.23 -25.16
C MET A 8 7.70 7.57 -25.21
N SER A 9 8.00 8.45 -26.17
CA SER A 9 7.25 9.70 -26.35
C SER A 9 5.84 9.48 -26.91
N SER A 10 5.58 8.31 -27.50
CA SER A 10 4.26 7.91 -28.01
C SER A 10 3.36 7.28 -26.95
N LEU A 11 3.90 6.94 -25.77
CA LEU A 11 3.09 6.41 -24.69
C LEU A 11 2.11 7.48 -24.20
N PRO A 12 0.79 7.19 -24.19
CA PRO A 12 -0.21 8.05 -23.57
C PRO A 12 0.26 8.58 -22.22
N LYS A 13 0.13 9.89 -22.00
CA LYS A 13 0.41 10.56 -20.71
C LYS A 13 -0.24 9.85 -19.52
N ALA A 14 -1.32 9.11 -19.78
CA ALA A 14 -2.04 8.27 -18.83
C ALA A 14 -1.16 7.19 -18.16
N TYR A 15 -0.17 6.60 -18.85
CA TYR A 15 0.74 5.62 -18.25
C TYR A 15 1.68 6.25 -17.22
N GLY A 16 2.12 7.48 -17.48
CA GLY A 16 2.90 8.26 -16.51
C GLY A 16 2.15 8.45 -15.19
N LEU A 17 0.84 8.66 -15.25
CA LEU A 17 0.00 8.80 -14.07
C LEU A 17 -0.10 7.48 -13.28
N VAL A 18 -0.24 6.33 -13.95
CA VAL A 18 -0.24 5.01 -13.28
C VAL A 18 1.09 4.77 -12.58
N CYS A 19 2.22 4.99 -13.25
CA CYS A 19 3.55 4.82 -12.67
C CYS A 19 3.77 5.76 -11.47
N PHE A 20 3.42 7.04 -11.60
CA PHE A 20 3.52 8.01 -10.51
C PHE A 20 2.73 7.55 -9.27
N MET A 21 1.48 7.12 -9.47
CA MET A 21 0.63 6.67 -8.38
C MET A 21 1.12 5.35 -7.76
N ALA A 22 1.65 4.42 -8.55
CA ALA A 22 2.30 3.21 -8.03
C ALA A 22 3.55 3.53 -7.20
N THR A 23 4.41 4.44 -7.67
CA THR A 23 5.56 4.92 -6.90
C THR A 23 5.10 5.56 -5.59
N TRP A 24 4.04 6.36 -5.62
CA TRP A 24 3.49 6.99 -4.42
C TRP A 24 3.01 5.97 -3.38
N ILE A 25 2.29 4.93 -3.80
CA ILE A 25 1.85 3.83 -2.92
C ILE A 25 3.05 3.10 -2.30
N SER A 26 4.09 2.83 -3.09
CA SER A 26 5.34 2.24 -2.60
C SER A 26 6.02 3.15 -1.57
N THR A 27 6.09 4.46 -1.82
CA THR A 27 6.63 5.44 -0.88
C THR A 27 5.84 5.47 0.43
N GLN A 28 4.50 5.45 0.39
CA GLN A 28 3.67 5.38 1.60
C GLN A 28 3.95 4.10 2.41
N THR A 29 4.13 2.96 1.73
CA THR A 29 4.45 1.68 2.37
C THR A 29 5.81 1.75 3.07
N LEU A 30 6.83 2.31 2.40
CA LEU A 30 8.17 2.52 2.98
C LEU A 30 8.13 3.49 4.18
N ILE A 31 7.42 4.61 4.06
CA ILE A 31 7.26 5.57 5.17
C ILE A 31 6.62 4.90 6.39
N SER A 32 5.61 4.05 6.20
CA SER A 32 5.00 3.32 7.31
C SER A 32 5.96 2.35 7.99
N GLY A 33 6.87 1.73 7.22
CA GLY A 33 7.94 0.89 7.77
C GLY A 33 8.98 1.68 8.57
N GLU A 34 9.39 2.84 8.07
CA GLU A 34 10.31 3.72 8.80
C GLU A 34 9.67 4.30 10.07
N TYR A 35 8.37 4.61 10.05
CA TYR A 35 7.65 5.08 11.23
C TYR A 35 7.58 4.00 12.32
N GLU A 36 7.18 2.77 11.98
CA GLU A 36 7.20 1.64 12.92
C GLU A 36 8.61 1.42 13.49
N LYS A 37 9.65 1.44 12.63
CA LYS A 37 11.04 1.31 13.06
C LYS A 37 11.44 2.40 14.06
N ARG A 38 11.03 3.65 13.84
CA ARG A 38 11.31 4.78 14.75
C ARG A 38 10.60 4.62 16.09
N GLU A 39 9.31 4.31 16.10
CA GLU A 39 8.55 4.11 17.34
C GLU A 39 9.09 2.91 18.13
N ARG A 40 9.48 1.84 17.44
CA ARG A 40 10.16 0.71 18.06
C ARG A 40 11.48 1.13 18.71
N LEU A 41 12.32 1.90 18.02
CA LEU A 41 13.57 2.41 18.60
C LEU A 41 13.33 3.37 19.77
N ARG A 42 12.26 4.17 19.73
CA ARG A 42 11.86 5.03 20.85
C ARG A 42 11.52 4.22 22.10
N VAL A 43 10.78 3.12 21.92
CA VAL A 43 10.26 2.29 23.00
C VAL A 43 11.31 1.31 23.56
N PHE A 44 12.08 0.63 22.69
CA PHE A 44 13.07 -0.38 23.11
C PHE A 44 14.51 0.15 23.20
N GLY A 45 14.82 1.28 22.54
CA GLY A 45 16.19 1.78 22.39
C GLY A 45 16.75 2.54 23.58
N SER A 46 15.92 2.93 24.55
CA SER A 46 16.37 3.63 25.77
C SER A 46 17.16 2.73 26.75
N GLY A 47 17.06 1.40 26.63
CA GLY A 47 17.85 0.45 27.43
C GLY A 47 18.39 -0.78 26.67
N GLY A 48 18.04 -0.97 25.40
CA GLY A 48 18.31 -2.20 24.64
C GLY A 48 19.14 -2.01 23.36
N GLY A 49 20.07 -1.05 23.31
CA GLY A 49 20.83 -0.69 22.10
C GLY A 49 21.50 -1.87 21.37
N GLU A 50 21.88 -2.93 22.08
CA GLU A 50 22.43 -4.15 21.48
C GLU A 50 21.35 -5.09 20.91
N ILE A 51 20.17 -5.13 21.53
CA ILE A 51 19.04 -5.97 21.11
C ILE A 51 18.38 -5.39 19.86
N ALA A 52 18.23 -4.06 19.81
CA ALA A 52 17.74 -3.35 18.63
C ALA A 52 18.68 -3.51 17.41
N ALA A 53 19.98 -3.70 17.64
CA ALA A 53 20.96 -3.97 16.59
C ALA A 53 20.87 -5.39 16.03
N ARG A 54 20.34 -6.36 16.79
CA ARG A 54 20.26 -7.79 16.40
C ARG A 54 18.97 -8.19 15.67
N GLY A 55 18.03 -7.27 15.43
CA GLY A 55 16.87 -7.52 14.57
C GLY A 55 15.54 -7.08 15.16
N MET A 56 14.48 -7.84 14.85
CA MET A 56 13.12 -7.63 15.38
C MET A 56 12.91 -8.65 16.50
N PRO A 57 13.30 -8.33 17.75
CA PRO A 57 13.38 -9.32 18.83
C PRO A 57 12.01 -9.77 19.32
N ASP A 58 10.95 -9.01 19.00
CA ASP A 58 9.61 -9.21 19.51
C ASP A 58 8.55 -8.57 18.59
N ASP A 59 7.41 -9.23 18.52
CA ASP A 59 6.21 -8.87 17.78
C ASP A 59 5.11 -8.24 18.66
N GLY A 60 5.46 -7.88 19.90
CA GLY A 60 4.57 -7.27 20.89
C GLY A 60 4.06 -8.24 21.95
N ASN A 61 4.50 -9.51 21.96
CA ASN A 61 4.03 -10.54 22.90
C ASN A 61 5.16 -11.37 23.54
N GLY A 62 6.41 -11.01 23.30
CA GLY A 62 7.60 -11.70 23.78
C GLY A 62 8.15 -11.09 25.07
N VAL A 63 9.40 -11.45 25.37
CA VAL A 63 10.05 -11.13 26.65
C VAL A 63 10.22 -9.61 26.84
N TYR A 64 10.56 -8.90 25.77
CA TYR A 64 10.82 -7.46 25.81
C TYR A 64 9.55 -6.63 25.89
N ALA A 65 8.42 -7.14 25.37
CA ALA A 65 7.13 -6.48 25.48
C ALA A 65 6.55 -6.49 26.91
N ARG A 66 7.03 -7.37 27.81
CA ARG A 66 6.52 -7.49 29.19
C ARG A 66 6.82 -6.29 30.06
N ASP A 67 7.94 -5.62 29.80
CA ASP A 67 8.40 -4.47 30.58
C ASP A 67 7.84 -3.14 30.03
N LEU A 68 7.05 -3.19 28.95
CA LEU A 68 6.47 -2.00 28.35
C LEU A 68 5.27 -1.50 29.15
N THR A 69 5.16 -0.17 29.23
CA THR A 69 3.89 0.44 29.63
C THR A 69 2.80 0.05 28.62
N TYR A 70 1.55 -0.03 29.08
CA TYR A 70 0.43 -0.34 28.19
C TYR A 70 0.35 0.61 26.98
N VAL A 71 0.64 1.90 27.20
CA VAL A 71 0.60 2.93 26.17
C VAL A 71 1.67 2.65 25.09
N ASP A 72 2.90 2.37 25.49
CA ASP A 72 3.98 2.09 24.53
C ASP A 72 3.76 0.77 23.79
N TRP A 73 3.29 -0.26 24.51
CA TRP A 73 2.89 -1.54 23.92
C TRP A 73 1.79 -1.35 22.86
N PHE A 74 0.77 -0.55 23.18
CA PHE A 74 -0.33 -0.27 22.26
C PHE A 74 0.13 0.47 21.00
N VAL A 75 0.99 1.49 21.15
CA VAL A 75 1.52 2.26 20.02
C VAL A 75 2.34 1.38 19.09
N VAL A 76 3.26 0.55 19.62
CA VAL A 76 4.10 -0.34 18.81
C VAL A 76 3.24 -1.35 18.02
N ASN A 77 2.28 -2.00 18.69
CA ASN A 77 1.39 -2.95 18.03
C ASN A 77 0.52 -2.29 16.96
N THR A 78 0.04 -1.06 17.21
CA THR A 78 -0.74 -0.30 16.25
C THR A 78 0.08 0.06 15.01
N CYS A 79 1.31 0.55 15.20
CA CYS A 79 2.23 0.84 14.09
C CYS A 79 2.52 -0.40 13.24
N LYS A 80 2.76 -1.54 13.89
CA LYS A 80 2.97 -2.82 13.22
C LYS A 80 1.77 -3.22 12.37
N ARG A 81 0.54 -3.17 12.94
CA ARG A 81 -0.71 -3.47 12.21
C ARG A 81 -0.90 -2.57 10.99
N ILE A 82 -0.59 -1.28 11.12
CA ILE A 82 -0.65 -0.34 9.99
C ILE A 82 0.35 -0.77 8.91
N ARG A 83 1.60 -1.06 9.27
CA ARG A 83 2.63 -1.49 8.30
C ARG A 83 2.26 -2.78 7.58
N GLU A 84 1.83 -3.80 8.32
CA GLU A 84 1.48 -5.11 7.76
C GLU A 84 0.29 -4.99 6.82
N ASN A 85 -0.76 -4.29 7.23
CA ASN A 85 -1.90 -4.05 6.36
C ASN A 85 -1.52 -3.22 5.12
N ASN A 86 -0.62 -2.24 5.24
CA ASN A 86 -0.10 -1.51 4.07
C ASN A 86 0.61 -2.44 3.10
N LEU A 87 1.47 -3.32 3.62
CA LEU A 87 2.25 -4.25 2.82
C LEU A 87 1.35 -5.26 2.10
N GLU A 88 0.40 -5.88 2.81
CA GLU A 88 -0.55 -6.86 2.24
C GLU A 88 -1.33 -6.27 1.06
N HIS A 89 -1.89 -5.08 1.25
CA HIS A 89 -2.61 -4.41 0.16
C HIS A 89 -1.68 -3.97 -0.97
N ALA A 90 -0.47 -3.48 -0.68
CA ALA A 90 0.48 -3.06 -1.70
C ALA A 90 0.93 -4.22 -2.59
N VAL A 91 1.18 -5.40 -2.00
CA VAL A 91 1.57 -6.63 -2.72
C VAL A 91 0.50 -7.08 -3.71
N PHE A 92 -0.78 -6.89 -3.39
CA PHE A 92 -1.87 -7.19 -4.33
C PHE A 92 -2.12 -6.06 -5.33
N LEU A 93 -2.24 -4.82 -4.84
CA LEU A 93 -2.73 -3.68 -5.59
C LEU A 93 -1.71 -3.21 -6.64
N LEU A 94 -0.40 -3.24 -6.33
CA LEU A 94 0.63 -2.75 -7.27
C LEU A 94 0.74 -3.64 -8.52
N PRO A 95 0.91 -4.98 -8.44
CA PRO A 95 0.98 -5.82 -9.63
C PRO A 95 -0.33 -5.81 -10.42
N ALA A 96 -1.48 -5.90 -9.74
CA ALA A 96 -2.79 -5.87 -10.39
C ALA A 96 -3.06 -4.52 -11.07
N GLY A 97 -2.66 -3.42 -10.43
CA GLY A 97 -2.79 -2.08 -10.97
C GLY A 97 -1.86 -1.83 -12.15
N ILE A 98 -0.62 -2.31 -12.12
CA ILE A 98 0.27 -2.23 -13.30
C ILE A 98 -0.33 -3.04 -14.46
N ALA A 99 -0.82 -4.26 -14.22
CA ALA A 99 -1.42 -5.09 -15.25
C ALA A 99 -2.70 -4.48 -15.87
N THR A 100 -3.59 -3.93 -15.04
CA THR A 100 -4.83 -3.28 -15.51
C THR A 100 -4.56 -1.91 -16.12
N GLY A 101 -3.59 -1.18 -15.58
CA GLY A 101 -3.19 0.15 -16.03
C GLY A 101 -2.63 0.16 -17.46
N LEU A 102 -2.12 -0.98 -17.95
CA LEU A 102 -1.77 -1.16 -19.36
C LEU A 102 -2.96 -0.95 -20.31
N TRP A 103 -4.17 -1.29 -19.88
CA TRP A 103 -5.39 -1.27 -20.70
C TRP A 103 -6.39 -0.18 -20.29
N PHE A 104 -6.43 0.19 -19.01
CA PHE A 104 -7.36 1.16 -18.43
C PHE A 104 -6.64 2.19 -17.53
N PRO A 105 -5.67 2.96 -18.07
CA PRO A 105 -4.77 3.75 -17.25
C PRO A 105 -5.50 4.80 -16.38
N TYR A 106 -6.50 5.50 -16.92
CA TYR A 106 -7.25 6.51 -16.14
C TYR A 106 -8.05 5.89 -14.99
N THR A 107 -8.74 4.77 -15.25
CA THR A 107 -9.52 4.09 -14.21
C THR A 107 -8.62 3.51 -13.13
N THR A 108 -7.51 2.87 -13.51
CA THR A 108 -6.52 2.37 -12.56
C THR A 108 -5.92 3.51 -11.73
N SER A 109 -5.56 4.65 -12.34
CA SER A 109 -5.04 5.81 -11.61
C SER A 109 -6.06 6.37 -10.62
N ALA A 110 -7.36 6.42 -10.97
CA ALA A 110 -8.41 6.84 -10.06
C ALA A 110 -8.55 5.88 -8.86
N VAL A 111 -8.46 4.56 -9.10
CA VAL A 111 -8.48 3.55 -8.03
C VAL A 111 -7.27 3.69 -7.11
N PHE A 112 -6.06 3.87 -7.67
CA PHE A 112 -4.86 4.14 -6.86
C PHE A 112 -4.99 5.41 -6.04
N PHE A 113 -5.57 6.47 -6.59
CA PHE A 113 -5.80 7.72 -5.86
C PHE A 113 -6.78 7.52 -4.70
N GLY A 114 -7.91 6.85 -4.95
CA GLY A 114 -8.86 6.48 -3.90
C GLY A 114 -8.22 5.65 -2.80
N TYR A 115 -7.38 4.67 -3.17
CA TYR A 115 -6.60 3.88 -2.22
C TYR A 115 -5.67 4.75 -1.36
N THR A 116 -4.89 5.66 -1.98
CA THR A 116 -3.99 6.56 -1.26
C THR A 116 -4.72 7.45 -0.26
N VAL A 117 -5.85 8.04 -0.66
CA VAL A 117 -6.67 8.88 0.24
C VAL A 117 -7.26 8.04 1.38
N GLY A 118 -7.86 6.91 1.04
CA GLY A 118 -8.40 5.96 2.03
C GLY A 118 -7.32 5.51 3.01
N ARG A 119 -6.09 5.32 2.54
CA ARG A 119 -4.95 4.93 3.36
C ARG A 119 -4.53 6.03 4.33
N SER A 120 -4.44 7.28 3.87
CA SER A 120 -4.15 8.42 4.75
C SER A 120 -5.21 8.58 5.85
N MET A 121 -6.50 8.44 5.51
CA MET A 121 -7.61 8.49 6.47
C MET A 121 -7.55 7.33 7.47
N TYR A 122 -7.27 6.12 6.99
CA TYR A 122 -7.18 4.91 7.82
C TYR A 122 -6.04 5.00 8.84
N THR A 123 -4.84 5.40 8.40
CA THR A 123 -3.68 5.62 9.27
C THR A 123 -3.96 6.72 10.29
N TYR A 124 -4.54 7.84 9.87
CA TYR A 124 -4.86 8.93 10.78
C TYR A 124 -5.89 8.52 11.85
N GLY A 125 -6.88 7.71 11.46
CA GLY A 125 -7.88 7.18 12.40
C GLY A 125 -7.27 6.25 13.46
N TYR A 126 -6.22 5.49 13.13
CA TYR A 126 -5.53 4.64 14.09
C TYR A 126 -4.70 5.39 15.12
N LEU A 127 -4.23 6.59 14.81
CA LEU A 127 -3.39 7.39 15.71
C LEU A 127 -4.21 8.17 16.75
N ARG A 128 -5.54 8.03 16.75
CA ARG A 128 -6.43 8.67 17.73
C ARG A 128 -6.68 7.73 18.92
N GLU A 129 -6.89 8.32 20.10
CA GLU A 129 -7.15 7.58 21.35
C GLU A 129 -8.38 6.66 21.25
N GLU A 130 -9.38 7.06 20.46
CA GLU A 130 -10.58 6.28 20.14
C GLU A 130 -10.37 5.37 18.91
N ALA A 131 -9.23 4.69 18.83
CA ALA A 131 -8.75 4.02 17.63
C ALA A 131 -9.74 3.00 17.03
N ASP A 132 -10.60 2.37 17.84
CA ASP A 132 -11.44 1.25 17.39
C ASP A 132 -12.64 1.64 16.54
N MET A 133 -13.31 2.76 16.84
CA MET A 133 -14.51 3.19 16.12
C MET A 133 -14.42 4.61 15.56
N HIS A 134 -13.20 5.16 15.47
CA HIS A 134 -13.03 6.50 14.92
C HIS A 134 -13.59 6.57 13.48
N PRO A 135 -14.50 7.51 13.16
CA PRO A 135 -15.18 7.58 11.86
C PRO A 135 -14.22 7.63 10.67
N MET A 136 -13.05 8.26 10.82
CA MET A 136 -12.04 8.32 9.76
C MET A 136 -11.38 6.97 9.48
N ARG A 137 -11.21 6.11 10.49
CA ARG A 137 -10.71 4.74 10.30
C ARG A 137 -11.73 3.94 9.49
N MET A 138 -13.00 4.05 9.84
CA MET A 138 -14.09 3.35 9.14
C MET A 138 -14.22 3.82 7.68
N ALA A 139 -14.24 5.13 7.45
CA ALA A 139 -14.29 5.71 6.11
C ALA A 139 -13.06 5.32 5.27
N GLY A 140 -11.86 5.35 5.88
CA GLY A 140 -10.62 4.90 5.25
C GLY A 140 -10.68 3.42 4.86
N SER A 141 -11.10 2.55 5.80
CA SER A 141 -11.25 1.11 5.57
C SER A 141 -12.25 0.80 4.45
N PHE A 142 -13.41 1.46 4.45
CA PHE A 142 -14.41 1.32 3.40
C PHE A 142 -13.84 1.70 2.03
N THR A 143 -13.12 2.82 1.95
CA THR A 143 -12.49 3.30 0.71
C THR A 143 -11.42 2.32 0.21
N LEU A 144 -10.59 1.77 1.11
CA LEU A 144 -9.56 0.77 0.79
C LEU A 144 -10.17 -0.54 0.25
N ASN A 145 -11.26 -1.00 0.86
CA ASN A 145 -11.98 -2.19 0.40
C ASN A 145 -12.63 -1.96 -0.97
N LEU A 146 -13.26 -0.79 -1.16
CA LEU A 146 -13.84 -0.42 -2.45
C LEU A 146 -12.79 -0.35 -3.56
N ALA A 147 -11.61 0.22 -3.28
CA ALA A 147 -10.50 0.25 -4.23
C ALA A 147 -10.01 -1.18 -4.58
N SER A 148 -9.94 -2.07 -3.58
CA SER A 148 -9.49 -3.45 -3.76
C SER A 148 -10.49 -4.27 -4.60
N VAL A 149 -11.79 -4.15 -4.33
CA VAL A 149 -12.86 -4.76 -5.14
C VAL A 149 -12.86 -4.21 -6.56
N SER A 150 -12.69 -2.90 -6.72
CA SER A 150 -12.60 -2.27 -8.05
C SER A 150 -11.43 -2.85 -8.85
N MET A 151 -10.27 -3.06 -8.21
CA MET A 151 -9.12 -3.67 -8.86
C MET A 151 -9.36 -5.14 -9.24
N MET A 152 -10.03 -5.90 -8.38
CA MET A 152 -10.44 -7.29 -8.68
C MET A 152 -11.37 -7.37 -9.90
N LEU A 153 -12.24 -6.39 -10.10
CA LEU A 153 -13.14 -6.32 -11.27
C LEU A 153 -12.44 -5.85 -12.54
N LEU A 154 -11.45 -4.95 -12.43
CA LEU A 154 -10.70 -4.46 -13.60
C LEU A 154 -9.78 -5.53 -14.19
N LEU A 155 -9.25 -6.43 -13.38
CA LEU A 155 -8.33 -7.49 -13.82
C LEU A 155 -8.94 -8.42 -14.90
N PRO A 156 -10.13 -9.05 -14.72
CA PRO A 156 -10.74 -9.85 -15.77
C PRO A 156 -11.15 -9.00 -16.98
N CYS A 157 -11.57 -7.75 -16.80
CA CYS A 157 -11.85 -6.84 -17.91
C CYS A 157 -10.61 -6.59 -18.78
N ALA A 158 -9.44 -6.44 -18.15
CA ALA A 158 -8.18 -6.26 -18.86
C ALA A 158 -7.78 -7.55 -19.61
N ALA A 159 -7.99 -8.71 -18.98
CA ALA A 159 -7.78 -10.01 -19.61
C ALA A 159 -8.70 -10.20 -20.84
N MET A 160 -10.01 -9.97 -20.71
CA MET A 160 -10.98 -10.09 -21.81
C MET A 160 -10.58 -9.19 -23.00
N ARG A 161 -10.15 -7.96 -22.73
CA ARG A 161 -9.68 -7.04 -23.76
C ARG A 161 -8.43 -7.59 -24.47
N MET A 162 -7.47 -8.14 -23.73
CA MET A 162 -6.28 -8.77 -24.29
C MET A 162 -6.62 -9.99 -25.17
N TYR A 163 -7.55 -10.85 -24.75
CA TYR A 163 -8.00 -12.00 -25.53
C TYR A 163 -8.79 -11.58 -26.78
N GLY A 164 -9.65 -10.57 -26.67
CA GLY A 164 -10.41 -10.04 -27.81
C GLY A 164 -9.50 -9.54 -28.94
N TYR A 165 -8.40 -8.85 -28.61
CA TYR A 165 -7.41 -8.44 -29.61
C TYR A 165 -6.75 -9.61 -30.33
N ARG A 166 -6.52 -10.74 -29.64
CA ARG A 166 -5.95 -11.94 -30.26
C ARG A 166 -6.91 -12.58 -31.26
N ILE A 167 -8.20 -12.71 -30.90
CA ILE A 167 -9.21 -13.31 -31.78
C ILE A 167 -9.37 -12.48 -33.06
N VAL A 168 -9.49 -11.15 -32.94
CA VAL A 168 -9.63 -10.27 -34.10
C VAL A 168 -8.41 -10.34 -35.02
N LYS A 169 -7.21 -10.54 -34.46
CA LYS A 169 -5.98 -10.70 -35.26
C LYS A 169 -5.91 -12.05 -35.97
N LEU A 170 -6.48 -13.11 -35.41
CA LEU A 170 -6.53 -14.43 -36.05
C LEU A 170 -7.56 -14.51 -37.18
N LEU A 171 -8.57 -13.64 -37.17
CA LEU A 171 -9.62 -13.57 -38.19
C LEU A 171 -9.27 -12.66 -39.37
N ARG A 172 -8.13 -11.97 -39.34
CA ARG A 172 -7.60 -11.13 -40.43
C ARG A 172 -6.44 -11.83 -41.11
#